data_AF-A0A5C1NH64-F1
#
_entry.id   AF-A0A5C1NH64-F1
#
_cell.length_a   1.000
_cell.length_b   1.000
_cell.length_c   1.000
_cell.angle_alpha   90.00
_cell.angle_beta   90.00
_cell.angle_gamma   90.00
#
_symmetry.space_group_name_H-M   'P 1'
#
loop_
_entity.id
_entity.type
_entity.pdbx_description
1 polymer ?
#
loop_
_entity_poly.entity_id
_entity_poly.type
_entity_poly.pdbx_seq_one_letter_code
_entity_poly.pdbx_strand_id
1 'polypeptide(L)'
;MKTTLVGLLLNLLFTLALMGGIFTDYDTDFASSFGTVLLGLWGLSVLGFVLAMAGSRKWGSILVIVGSIVFIPLGIVAMIGARKLREADANDDLEARRKLNSQH
;
A
#
# COMPACT_ATOMS: atom_id res chain seq x y z
N MET A 1 11.92 13.09 -9.36
CA MET A 1 11.95 13.64 -7.97
C MET A 1 10.55 13.81 -7.40
N LYS A 2 9.65 14.60 -8.03
CA LYS A 2 8.26 14.76 -7.54
C LYS A 2 7.53 13.41 -7.34
N THR A 3 7.66 12.50 -8.30
CA THR A 3 7.11 11.14 -8.22
C THR A 3 7.66 10.32 -7.06
N THR A 4 8.98 10.36 -6.83
CA THR A 4 9.63 9.68 -5.70
C THR A 4 9.16 10.23 -4.35
N LEU A 5 9.04 11.55 -4.24
CA LEU A 5 8.52 12.20 -3.03
C LEU A 5 7.07 11.78 -2.75
N VAL A 6 6.21 11.78 -3.77
CA VAL A 6 4.83 11.29 -3.67
C VAL A 6 4.81 9.82 -3.23
N GLY A 7 5.68 8.98 -3.81
CA GLY A 7 5.81 7.59 -3.40
C GLY A 7 6.21 7.42 -1.93
N LEU A 8 7.17 8.19 -1.43
CA LEU A 8 7.57 8.17 -0.02
C LEU A 8 6.44 8.60 0.91
N LEU A 9 5.66 9.60 0.53
CA LEU A 9 4.50 10.06 1.31
C LEU A 9 3.39 8.99 1.33
N LEU A 10 3.13 8.34 0.20
CA LEU A 10 2.18 7.23 0.12
C LEU A 10 2.64 6.05 0.96
N ASN A 11 3.92 5.69 0.93
CA ASN A 11 4.48 4.63 1.79
C ASN A 11 4.36 4.98 3.28
N LEU A 12 4.52 6.26 3.65
CA LEU A 12 4.34 6.72 5.02
C LEU A 12 2.88 6.59 5.46
N LEU A 13 1.96 7.17 4.69
CA LEU A 13 0.52 7.09 4.96
C LEU A 13 0.05 5.65 5.09
N PHE A 14 0.54 4.78 4.21
CA PHE A 14 0.27 3.36 4.26
C PHE A 14 0.80 2.72 5.55
N THR A 15 2.06 2.97 5.91
CA THR A 15 2.66 2.45 7.15
C THR A 15 1.82 2.84 8.36
N LEU A 16 1.39 4.10 8.44
CA LEU A 16 0.58 4.61 9.55
C LEU A 16 -0.81 3.97 9.59
N ALA A 17 -1.49 3.86 8.45
CA ALA A 17 -2.80 3.22 8.37
C ALA A 17 -2.74 1.74 8.78
N LEU A 18 -1.70 1.03 8.33
CA LEU A 18 -1.53 -0.39 8.62
C LEU A 18 -1.12 -0.62 10.08
N MET A 19 -0.28 0.24 10.67
CA MET A 19 -0.02 0.20 12.12
C MET A 19 -1.31 0.40 12.92
N GLY A 20 -2.20 1.28 12.49
CA GLY A 20 -3.51 1.46 13.13
C GLY A 20 -4.28 0.14 13.27
N GLY A 21 -4.39 -0.64 12.19
CA GLY A 21 -5.09 -1.94 12.22
C GLY A 21 -4.31 -3.04 12.95
N ILE A 22 -2.98 -3.07 12.82
CA ILE A 22 -2.20 -4.11 13.51
C ILE A 22 -2.23 -3.91 15.03
N PHE A 23 -2.17 -2.67 15.52
CA PHE A 23 -2.23 -2.40 16.96
C PHE A 23 -3.61 -2.63 17.58
N THR A 24 -4.67 -2.71 16.77
CA THR A 24 -6.01 -3.07 17.27
C THR A 24 -6.25 -4.58 17.27
N ASP A 25 -5.72 -5.30 16.30
CA ASP A 25 -6.11 -6.69 16.02
C ASP A 25 -5.07 -7.72 16.51
N TYR A 26 -3.84 -7.31 16.83
CA TYR A 26 -2.73 -8.19 17.22
C TYR A 26 -2.14 -7.82 18.58
N ASP A 27 -1.36 -8.73 19.16
CA ASP A 27 -0.63 -8.47 20.40
C ASP A 27 0.43 -7.36 20.21
N THR A 28 0.73 -6.68 21.32
CA THR A 28 1.60 -5.50 21.31
C THR A 28 3.04 -5.81 20.93
N ASP A 29 3.54 -7.02 21.20
CA ASP A 29 4.92 -7.39 20.92
C ASP A 29 5.12 -7.65 19.42
N PHE A 30 4.17 -8.35 18.80
CA PHE A 30 4.12 -8.49 17.34
C PHE A 30 3.94 -7.13 16.66
N ALA A 31 2.95 -6.35 17.10
CA ALA A 31 2.62 -5.06 16.50
C ALA A 31 3.80 -4.08 16.54
N SER A 32 4.49 -3.99 17.68
CA SER A 32 5.67 -3.14 17.85
C SER A 32 6.87 -3.61 17.02
N SER A 33 7.14 -4.91 16.99
CA SER A 33 8.23 -5.50 16.20
C SER A 33 8.02 -5.26 14.70
N PHE A 34 6.82 -5.56 14.21
CA PHE A 34 6.45 -5.38 12.81
C PHE A 34 6.44 -3.90 12.40
N GLY A 35 5.89 -3.04 13.27
CA GLY A 35 5.92 -1.58 13.11
C GLY A 35 7.33 -1.01 12.99
N THR A 36 8.24 -1.47 13.85
CA THR A 36 9.64 -1.04 13.84
C THR A 36 10.33 -1.39 12.53
N VAL A 37 10.10 -2.60 12.00
CA VAL A 37 10.65 -3.02 10.70
C VAL A 37 10.10 -2.16 9.57
N LEU A 38 8.78 -1.92 9.52
CA LEU A 38 8.15 -1.11 8.48
C LEU A 38 8.64 0.34 8.50
N LEU A 39 8.70 0.96 9.68
CA LEU A 39 9.24 2.32 9.84
C LEU A 39 10.72 2.38 9.48
N GLY A 40 11.49 1.34 9.81
CA GLY A 40 12.90 1.22 9.43
C GLY A 40 13.09 1.18 7.92
N LEU A 41 12.28 0.40 7.20
CA LEU A 41 12.31 0.32 5.73
C LEU A 41 11.87 1.64 5.07
N TRP A 42 10.86 2.29 5.62
CA TRP A 42 10.47 3.62 5.18
C TRP A 42 11.61 4.64 5.40
N GLY A 43 12.23 4.62 6.58
CA GLY A 43 13.39 5.47 6.90
C GLY A 43 14.57 5.22 5.97
N LEU A 44 14.85 3.96 5.64
CA LEU A 44 15.88 3.59 4.65
C LEU A 44 15.58 4.20 3.28
N SER A 45 14.31 4.23 2.88
CA SER A 45 13.87 4.87 1.64
C SER A 45 14.09 6.38 1.66
N VAL A 46 13.80 7.04 2.78
CA VAL A 46 14.07 8.48 2.98
C VAL A 46 15.56 8.77 2.93
N LEU A 47 16.40 7.98 3.59
CA LEU A 47 17.85 8.11 3.54
C LEU A 47 18.38 7.95 2.11
N GLY A 48 17.87 6.98 1.36
CA GLY A 48 18.18 6.83 -0.06
C GLY A 48 17.82 8.07 -0.88
N PHE A 49 16.66 8.65 -0.62
CA PHE A 49 16.21 9.86 -1.30
C PHE A 49 17.12 11.06 -1.00
N VAL A 50 17.47 11.28 0.28
CA VAL A 50 18.42 12.32 0.69
C VAL A 50 19.79 12.10 0.04
N LEU A 51 20.30 10.87 0.04
CA LEU A 51 21.57 10.52 -0.60
C LEU A 51 21.55 10.77 -2.12
N ALA A 52 20.41 10.50 -2.78
CA ALA A 52 20.24 10.81 -4.20
C ALA A 52 20.22 12.32 -4.47
N MET A 53 19.68 13.13 -3.56
CA MET A 53 19.72 14.59 -3.63
C MET A 53 21.12 15.15 -3.38
N ALA A 54 21.91 14.51 -2.51
CA ALA A 54 23.29 14.91 -2.20
C ALA A 54 24.32 14.59 -3.29
N GLY A 55 23.90 14.11 -4.47
CA GLY A 55 24.75 13.86 -5.63
C GLY A 55 25.04 12.37 -5.89
N SER A 56 24.83 11.50 -4.91
CA SER A 56 25.02 10.05 -5.01
C SER A 56 23.80 9.34 -5.59
N ARG A 57 23.33 9.77 -6.78
CA ARG A 57 22.08 9.33 -7.40
C ARG A 57 21.95 7.81 -7.55
N LYS A 58 23.02 7.11 -7.92
CA LYS A 58 23.00 5.64 -8.11
C LYS A 58 22.71 4.93 -6.79
N TRP A 59 23.50 5.21 -5.75
CA TRP A 59 23.35 4.59 -4.44
C TRP A 59 22.07 5.00 -3.73
N GLY A 60 21.71 6.28 -3.81
CA GLY A 60 20.45 6.77 -3.24
C GLY A 60 19.23 6.12 -3.87
N SER A 61 19.22 5.94 -5.20
CA SER A 61 18.10 5.26 -5.89
C SER A 61 17.97 3.80 -5.48
N ILE A 62 19.09 3.09 -5.27
CA ILE A 62 19.07 1.70 -4.79
C ILE A 62 18.45 1.61 -3.40
N LEU A 63 18.85 2.49 -2.46
CA LEU A 63 18.26 2.50 -1.11
C LEU A 63 16.76 2.78 -1.13
N VAL A 64 16.30 3.72 -1.98
CA VAL A 64 14.86 3.99 -2.16
C VAL A 64 14.13 2.73 -2.62
N ILE A 65 14.67 2.00 -3.60
CA ILE A 65 14.05 0.79 -4.13
C ILE A 65 13.99 -0.31 -3.07
N VAL A 66 15.11 -0.58 -2.38
CA VAL A 66 15.19 -1.64 -1.36
C VAL A 66 14.23 -1.36 -0.21
N GLY A 67 14.20 -0.13 0.30
CA GLY A 67 13.26 0.24 1.36
C GLY A 67 11.79 0.27 0.89
N SER A 68 11.53 0.38 -0.42
CA SER A 68 10.17 0.43 -0.97
C SER A 68 9.60 -0.94 -1.37
N ILE A 69 10.41 -1.99 -1.46
CA ILE A 69 10.00 -3.31 -1.99
C ILE A 69 8.81 -3.91 -1.22
N VAL A 70 8.78 -3.74 0.10
CA VAL A 70 7.76 -4.31 0.98
C VAL A 70 6.39 -3.64 0.80
N PHE A 71 6.35 -2.47 0.16
CA PHE A 71 5.13 -1.71 -0.11
C PHE A 71 4.45 -2.07 -1.45
N ILE A 72 5.13 -2.83 -2.31
CA ILE A 72 4.64 -3.23 -3.65
C ILE A 72 3.47 -4.25 -3.62
N PRO A 73 3.41 -5.25 -2.71
CA PRO A 73 2.36 -6.28 -2.74
C PRO A 73 0.93 -5.72 -2.63
N LEU A 74 0.76 -4.52 -2.10
CA LEU A 74 -0.54 -3.96 -1.72
C LEU A 74 -1.28 -3.31 -2.87
N GLY A 75 -0.55 -2.80 -3.88
CA GLY A 75 -1.18 -2.37 -5.14
C GLY A 75 -1.93 -3.53 -5.81
N ILE A 76 -1.41 -4.75 -5.65
CA ILE A 76 -2.06 -5.98 -6.13
C ILE A 76 -3.29 -6.32 -5.29
N VAL A 77 -3.22 -6.22 -3.96
CA VAL A 77 -4.38 -6.44 -3.07
C VAL A 77 -5.51 -5.45 -3.36
N ALA A 78 -5.20 -4.16 -3.51
CA ALA A 78 -6.17 -3.13 -3.88
C ALA A 78 -6.78 -3.36 -5.27
N MET A 79 -5.97 -3.76 -6.26
CA MET A 79 -6.47 -4.16 -7.58
C MET A 79 -7.42 -5.35 -7.50
N ILE A 80 -7.12 -6.36 -6.69
CA ILE A 80 -8.00 -7.52 -6.48
C ILE A 80 -9.30 -7.09 -5.79
N GLY A 81 -9.23 -6.25 -4.76
CA GLY A 81 -10.41 -5.70 -4.08
C GLY A 81 -11.31 -4.88 -5.01
N ALA A 82 -10.73 -4.00 -5.83
CA ALA A 82 -11.45 -3.20 -6.81
C ALA A 82 -12.12 -4.07 -7.89
N ARG A 83 -11.47 -5.15 -8.33
CA ARG A 83 -12.08 -6.12 -9.26
C ARG A 83 -13.30 -6.81 -8.64
N LYS A 84 -13.21 -7.23 -7.38
CA LYS A 84 -14.32 -7.87 -6.67
C LYS A 84 -15.53 -6.94 -6.48
N LEU A 85 -15.29 -5.66 -6.16
CA LEU A 85 -16.36 -4.66 -6.07
C LEU A 85 -17.08 -4.48 -7.41
N ARG A 86 -16.33 -4.35 -8.50
CA ARG A 86 -16.91 -4.23 -9.85
C ARG A 86 -17.68 -5.49 -10.28
N GLU A 87 -17.24 -6.67 -9.89
CA GLU A 87 -17.94 -7.94 -10.17
C GLU A 87 -19.22 -8.07 -9.34
N ALA A 88 -19.23 -7.59 -8.09
CA ALA A 88 -20.42 -7.54 -7.25
C ALA A 88 -21.50 -6.62 -7.85
N ASP A 89 -21.13 -5.39 -8.23
CA ASP A 89 -22.05 -4.43 -8.88
C ASP A 89 -22.64 -4.99 -10.18
N ALA A 90 -21.83 -5.71 -10.97
CA ALA A 90 -22.28 -6.33 -12.22
C ALA A 90 -23.28 -7.48 -11.99
N ASN A 91 -23.11 -8.27 -10.93
CA ASN A 91 -24.05 -9.33 -10.58
C ASN A 91 -25.38 -8.76 -10.06
N ASP A 92 -25.33 -7.70 -9.26
CA ASP A 92 -26.54 -7.05 -8.72
C ASP A 92 -27.43 -6.47 -9.85
N ASP A 93 -26.83 -5.86 -10.88
CA ASP A 93 -27.59 -5.40 -12.07
C ASP A 93 -28.21 -6.56 -12.86
N LEU A 94 -27.49 -7.67 -13.01
CA LEU A 94 -28.01 -8.87 -13.68
C LEU A 94 -29.16 -9.51 -12.91
N GLU A 95 -29.11 -9.54 -11.57
CA GLU A 95 -30.21 -10.01 -10.74
C GLU A 95 -31.43 -9.08 -10.80
N ALA A 96 -31.22 -7.76 -10.78
CA ALA A 96 -32.29 -6.79 -10.94
C ALA A 96 -33.03 -6.99 -12.27
N ARG A 97 -32.29 -7.19 -13.36
CA ARG A 97 -32.85 -7.50 -14.69
C ARG A 97 -33.61 -8.83 -14.73
N ARG A 98 -33.10 -9.87 -14.06
CA ARG A 98 -33.78 -11.18 -13.99
C ARG A 98 -35.11 -11.10 -13.27
N LYS A 99 -35.18 -10.37 -12.15
CA LYS A 99 -36.42 -10.15 -11.39
C LYS A 99 -37.46 -9.40 -12.23
N LEU A 100 -37.03 -8.40 -12.99
CA LEU A 100 -37.91 -7.62 -13.86
C LEU A 100 -38.51 -8.48 -14.99
N ASN A 101 -37.72 -9.37 -15.59
CA ASN A 101 -38.19 -10.26 -16.66
C ASN A 101 -39.04 -11.44 -16.17
N SER A 102 -38.98 -11.80 -14.87
CA SER A 102 -39.83 -12.85 -14.29
C SER A 102 -41.23 -12.37 -13.86
N GLN A 103 -41.50 -11.06 -13.93
CA GLN A 103 -42.79 -10.45 -13.57
C GLN A 103 -43.70 -10.18 -14.79
N HIS A 104 -43.22 -10.48 -16.00
CA HIS A 104 -43.98 -10.45 -17.26
C HIS A 104 -44.23 -11.87 -17.75
#